data_AF-A0A4V1XNU8-F1
#
_entry.id   AF-A0A4V1XNU8-F1
#
_cell.length_a   1.000
_cell.length_b   1.000
_cell.length_c   1.000
_cell.angle_alpha   90.00
_cell.angle_beta   90.00
_cell.angle_gamma   90.00
#
_symmetry.space_group_name_H-M   'P 1'
#
loop_
_entity.id
_entity.type
_entity.pdbx_description
1 polymer ?
#
loop_
_entity_poly.entity_id
_entity_poly.type
_entity_poly.pdbx_seq_one_letter_code
_entity_poly.pdbx_strand_id
1 'polypeptide(L)'
;MLRTDLPVQRFSTLCRHLAYAWPLVLAAGPLHAATDWVDTHTKAFVTGPQLLARGATNEVAPGQTADVLISLKLRNEATLKALAHDVNDPRSPHYRKYLTSEQFLADHAPTQAQVDAVVRYLRQNGFIDIDVAPNRLLVSARGTAGTVKAAFNTPLVHYQLAGRSGFANSGKAQVPRALGGIVGSVLGLQDVARARIPGAVRRDRRADGGRHHRGRHHDRRCIANAA
;
A
#
# COMPACT_ATOMS: atom_id res chain seq x y z
N MET A 1 -59.47 -22.39 54.70
CA MET A 1 -58.95 -22.90 56.00
C MET A 1 -58.68 -24.39 55.86
N LEU A 2 -57.40 -24.79 56.04
CA LEU A 2 -56.86 -26.01 56.68
C LEU A 2 -57.72 -27.30 56.66
N ARG A 3 -57.25 -28.49 56.26
CA ARG A 3 -56.06 -29.30 56.65
C ARG A 3 -55.92 -30.43 55.60
N THR A 4 -54.75 -30.62 54.97
CA THR A 4 -53.78 -31.73 55.23
C THR A 4 -54.40 -33.07 55.63
N ASP A 5 -54.17 -34.12 54.83
CA ASP A 5 -53.45 -35.33 55.27
C ASP A 5 -53.04 -36.23 54.09
N LEU A 6 -51.82 -36.73 54.17
CA LEU A 6 -51.15 -37.70 53.28
C LEU A 6 -51.52 -39.13 53.68
N PRO A 7 -51.37 -40.11 52.75
CA PRO A 7 -50.72 -41.35 53.18
C PRO A 7 -49.58 -41.84 52.28
N VAL A 8 -48.66 -42.48 52.99
CA VAL A 8 -47.45 -43.21 52.61
C VAL A 8 -47.79 -44.54 51.93
N GLN A 9 -47.20 -44.84 50.76
CA GLN A 9 -47.01 -46.20 50.23
C GLN A 9 -45.68 -46.27 49.45
N ARG A 10 -44.64 -46.89 50.04
CA ARG A 10 -44.18 -48.28 49.90
C ARG A 10 -43.36 -48.54 48.62
N PHE A 11 -42.08 -48.83 48.85
CA PHE A 11 -41.07 -49.32 47.90
C PHE A 11 -41.54 -50.57 47.13
N SER A 12 -41.33 -50.59 45.82
CA SER A 12 -40.90 -51.82 45.13
C SER A 12 -40.20 -51.50 43.82
N THR A 13 -38.96 -51.97 43.74
CA THR A 13 -38.02 -52.01 42.64
C THR A 13 -38.63 -52.71 41.43
N LEU A 14 -38.50 -52.16 40.21
CA LEU A 14 -38.25 -52.92 38.96
C LEU A 14 -38.06 -51.99 37.75
N CYS A 15 -36.80 -51.91 37.32
CA CYS A 15 -36.38 -52.16 35.94
C CYS A 15 -37.12 -51.44 34.79
N ARG A 16 -36.50 -50.39 34.24
CA ARG A 16 -36.18 -50.22 32.79
C ARG A 16 -35.74 -48.78 32.52
N HIS A 17 -34.44 -48.51 32.69
CA HIS A 17 -33.85 -47.33 32.08
C HIS A 17 -33.66 -47.60 30.58
N LEU A 18 -34.59 -47.10 29.77
CA LEU A 18 -34.34 -46.82 28.36
C LEU A 18 -33.38 -45.62 28.30
N ALA A 19 -32.09 -45.93 28.27
CA ALA A 19 -31.05 -44.95 28.02
C ALA A 19 -31.19 -44.42 26.59
N TYR A 20 -31.82 -43.25 26.44
CA TYR A 20 -31.70 -42.44 25.24
C TYR A 20 -30.26 -41.92 25.17
N ALA A 21 -29.40 -42.68 24.50
CA ALA A 21 -28.08 -42.21 24.10
C ALA A 21 -28.27 -41.22 22.94
N TRP A 22 -28.30 -39.93 23.25
CA TRP A 22 -28.16 -38.89 22.22
C TRP A 22 -26.71 -38.94 21.71
N PRO A 23 -26.46 -39.24 20.43
CA PRO A 23 -25.09 -39.17 19.92
C PRO A 23 -24.64 -37.71 19.95
N LEU A 24 -23.62 -37.43 20.75
CA LEU A 24 -22.92 -36.16 20.78
C LEU A 24 -22.10 -36.06 19.48
N VAL A 25 -22.67 -35.47 18.44
CA VAL A 25 -21.95 -35.15 17.20
C VAL A 25 -21.02 -33.98 17.51
N LEU A 26 -19.72 -34.26 17.71
CA LEU A 26 -18.69 -33.21 17.71
C LEU A 26 -18.54 -32.70 16.28
N ALA A 27 -19.19 -31.56 15.98
CA ALA A 27 -18.89 -30.80 14.78
C ALA A 27 -17.51 -30.15 14.95
N ALA A 28 -16.47 -30.76 14.36
CA ALA A 28 -15.18 -30.13 14.18
C ALA A 28 -15.33 -28.98 13.16
N GLY A 29 -15.70 -27.80 13.64
CA GLY A 29 -15.72 -26.59 12.82
C GLY A 29 -14.30 -26.24 12.36
N PRO A 30 -14.13 -25.69 11.14
CA PRO A 30 -12.82 -25.25 10.68
C PRO A 30 -12.30 -24.13 11.60
N LEU A 31 -11.17 -24.39 12.26
CA LEU A 31 -10.36 -23.34 12.88
C LEU A 31 -9.85 -22.44 11.75
N HIS A 32 -10.54 -21.31 11.52
CA HIS A 32 -9.94 -20.21 10.78
C HIS A 32 -8.77 -19.70 11.62
N ALA A 33 -7.55 -20.08 11.22
CA ALA A 33 -6.35 -19.49 11.79
C ALA A 33 -6.45 -17.97 11.56
N ALA A 34 -6.56 -17.21 12.66
CA ALA A 34 -6.54 -15.76 12.59
C ALA A 34 -5.22 -15.33 11.93
N THR A 35 -5.29 -14.52 10.87
CA THR A 35 -4.10 -13.94 10.25
C THR A 35 -3.36 -13.09 11.27
N ASP A 36 -2.13 -13.49 11.60
CA ASP A 36 -1.24 -12.68 12.44
C ASP A 36 -0.67 -11.54 11.58
N TRP A 37 -1.09 -10.32 11.89
CA TRP A 37 -0.75 -9.11 11.15
C TRP A 37 0.49 -8.42 11.71
N VAL A 38 1.33 -7.90 10.81
CA VAL A 38 2.47 -7.06 11.15
C VAL A 38 2.44 -5.75 10.39
N ASP A 39 2.80 -4.66 11.06
CA ASP A 39 2.83 -3.31 10.48
C ASP A 39 3.88 -3.22 9.35
N THR A 40 3.48 -2.63 8.23
CA THR A 40 4.42 -2.12 7.23
C THR A 40 4.89 -0.71 7.63
N HIS A 41 5.75 -0.09 6.82
CA HIS A 41 6.15 1.30 7.00
C HIS A 41 5.05 2.29 6.59
N THR A 42 4.00 1.87 5.88
CA THR A 42 2.89 2.75 5.50
C THR A 42 1.98 3.03 6.69
N LYS A 43 1.96 4.30 7.11
CA LYS A 43 1.12 4.79 8.21
C LYS A 43 -0.27 5.17 7.72
N ALA A 44 -1.21 5.28 8.66
CA ALA A 44 -2.51 5.89 8.40
C ALA A 44 -2.30 7.32 7.87
N PHE A 45 -2.93 7.66 6.76
CA PHE A 45 -2.88 9.02 6.23
C PHE A 45 -3.88 9.92 6.97
N VAL A 46 -5.06 9.40 7.30
CA VAL A 46 -6.07 10.08 8.12
C VAL A 46 -6.28 9.28 9.40
N THR A 47 -5.92 9.85 10.54
CA THR A 47 -6.13 9.19 11.84
C THR A 47 -7.56 9.39 12.35
N GLY A 48 -8.01 8.56 13.30
CA GLY A 48 -9.36 8.64 13.89
C GLY A 48 -9.84 10.06 14.24
N PRO A 49 -9.07 10.87 15.00
CA PRO A 49 -9.43 12.26 15.29
C PRO A 49 -9.54 13.16 14.04
N GLN A 50 -8.78 12.84 12.99
CA GLN A 50 -8.78 13.59 11.74
C GLN A 50 -9.92 13.18 10.80
N LEU A 51 -10.52 11.99 10.98
CA LEU A 51 -11.66 11.55 10.16
C LEU A 51 -12.83 12.53 10.31
N LEU A 52 -13.15 12.92 11.54
CA LEU A 52 -14.21 13.87 11.84
C LEU A 52 -13.84 15.30 11.42
N ALA A 53 -12.59 15.72 11.65
CA ALA A 53 -12.13 17.09 11.37
C ALA A 53 -11.90 17.38 9.88
N ARG A 54 -11.65 16.36 9.05
CA ARG A 54 -11.36 16.50 7.61
C ARG A 54 -12.51 16.08 6.70
N GLY A 55 -13.71 15.92 7.27
CA GLY A 55 -14.88 15.46 6.53
C GLY A 55 -14.63 14.11 5.88
N ALA A 56 -13.85 13.24 6.54
CA ALA A 56 -13.68 11.89 6.06
C ALA A 56 -15.00 11.15 6.26
N THR A 57 -15.75 11.02 5.18
CA THR A 57 -17.01 10.31 5.14
C THR A 57 -16.73 8.86 4.73
N ASN A 58 -17.73 8.01 4.96
CA ASN A 58 -17.97 6.71 4.33
C ASN A 58 -16.76 6.01 3.67
N GLU A 59 -16.55 4.76 4.06
CA GLU A 59 -15.60 3.88 3.37
C GLU A 59 -15.83 3.92 1.85
N VAL A 60 -14.73 3.97 1.10
CA VAL A 60 -14.75 3.90 -0.37
C VAL A 60 -15.45 2.62 -0.78
N ALA A 61 -16.33 2.70 -1.79
CA ALA A 61 -17.11 1.56 -2.24
C ALA A 61 -16.20 0.36 -2.56
N PRO A 62 -16.50 -0.86 -2.07
CA PRO A 62 -15.58 -2.00 -2.19
C PRO A 62 -15.18 -2.38 -3.62
N GLY A 63 -16.00 -2.04 -4.62
CA GLY A 63 -15.73 -2.29 -6.04
C GLY A 63 -14.96 -1.16 -6.76
N GLN A 64 -14.71 -0.03 -6.10
CA GLN A 64 -13.96 1.08 -6.71
C GLN A 64 -12.50 0.67 -6.89
N THR A 65 -11.95 0.94 -8.08
CA THR A 65 -10.58 0.56 -8.45
C THR A 65 -9.53 1.29 -7.62
N ALA A 66 -8.48 0.57 -7.26
CA ALA A 66 -7.30 1.12 -6.59
C ALA A 66 -6.03 0.43 -7.12
N ASP A 67 -5.07 1.24 -7.57
CA ASP A 67 -3.75 0.75 -7.96
C ASP A 67 -2.81 0.85 -6.75
N VAL A 68 -2.03 -0.21 -6.52
CA VAL A 68 -1.07 -0.28 -5.41
C VAL A 68 0.34 -0.52 -5.94
N LEU A 69 1.31 -0.01 -5.19
CA LEU A 69 2.73 -0.26 -5.41
C LEU A 69 3.36 -0.71 -4.11
N ILE A 70 3.85 -1.94 -4.07
CA ILE A 70 4.44 -2.55 -2.88
C ILE A 70 5.95 -2.41 -2.99
N SER A 71 6.57 -1.75 -2.02
CA SER A 71 8.02 -1.73 -1.89
C SER A 71 8.50 -2.93 -1.07
N LEU A 72 9.57 -3.56 -1.53
CA LEU A 72 10.20 -4.70 -0.87
C LEU A 72 11.47 -4.27 -0.15
N LYS A 73 11.79 -4.96 0.95
CA LYS A 73 12.96 -4.70 1.79
C LYS A 73 14.23 -5.20 1.11
N LEU A 74 15.29 -4.40 1.21
CA LEU A 74 16.62 -4.82 0.80
C LEU A 74 17.12 -5.95 1.70
N ARG A 75 17.88 -6.86 1.12
CA ARG A 75 18.74 -7.78 1.86
C ARG A 75 20.06 -7.09 2.15
N ASN A 76 20.68 -7.44 3.28
CA ASN A 76 22.01 -6.94 3.65
C ASN A 76 22.12 -5.41 3.62
N GLU A 77 21.07 -4.69 4.07
CA GLU A 77 20.98 -3.23 4.00
C GLU A 77 22.15 -2.54 4.70
N ALA A 78 22.59 -3.06 5.85
CA ALA A 78 23.74 -2.53 6.57
C ALA A 78 25.03 -2.57 5.73
N THR A 79 25.29 -3.69 5.04
CA THR A 79 26.44 -3.84 4.15
C THR A 79 26.34 -2.93 2.94
N LEU A 80 25.15 -2.82 2.34
CA LEU A 80 24.93 -1.89 1.22
C LEU A 80 25.16 -0.43 1.64
N LYS A 81 24.71 -0.05 2.84
CA LYS A 81 24.91 1.29 3.39
C LYS A 81 26.39 1.59 3.66
N ALA A 82 27.14 0.62 4.20
CA ALA A 82 28.58 0.75 4.38
C ALA A 82 29.29 0.91 3.03
N LEU A 83 28.95 0.07 2.04
CA LEU A 83 29.53 0.19 0.70
C LEU A 83 29.20 1.54 0.05
N ALA A 84 27.97 2.04 0.19
CA ALA A 84 27.58 3.35 -0.33
C ALA A 84 28.40 4.49 0.27
N HIS A 85 28.85 4.38 1.53
CA HIS A 85 29.81 5.31 2.11
C HIS A 85 31.21 5.11 1.50
N ASP A 86 31.69 3.87 1.50
CA ASP A 86 33.07 3.53 1.15
C ASP A 86 33.43 3.84 -0.31
N VAL A 87 32.49 3.68 -1.25
CA VAL A 87 32.76 4.03 -2.67
C VAL A 87 32.95 5.53 -2.90
N ASN A 88 32.53 6.37 -1.95
CA ASN A 88 32.67 7.82 -2.00
C ASN A 88 33.84 8.35 -1.15
N ASP A 89 34.48 7.53 -0.32
CA ASP A 89 35.63 7.90 0.52
C ASP A 89 36.96 7.62 -0.19
N PRO A 90 37.79 8.63 -0.53
CA PRO A 90 39.11 8.44 -1.15
C PRO A 90 40.09 7.61 -0.33
N ARG A 91 39.88 7.46 0.99
CA ARG A 91 40.73 6.65 1.86
C ARG A 91 40.31 5.18 1.89
N SER A 92 39.15 4.85 1.35
CA SER A 92 38.64 3.48 1.34
C SER A 92 39.31 2.64 0.24
N PRO A 93 39.64 1.37 0.50
CA PRO A 93 40.03 0.43 -0.55
C PRO A 93 38.92 0.17 -1.59
N HIS A 94 37.69 0.60 -1.30
CA HIS A 94 36.53 0.52 -2.20
C HIS A 94 36.23 1.83 -2.94
N TYR A 95 37.07 2.87 -2.83
CA TYR A 95 36.85 4.14 -3.51
C TYR A 95 36.59 3.95 -5.01
N ARG A 96 35.50 4.54 -5.51
CA ARG A 96 35.02 4.43 -6.90
C ARG A 96 34.75 3.00 -7.42
N LYS A 97 34.67 2.00 -6.54
CA LYS A 97 34.32 0.61 -6.90
C LYS A 97 32.82 0.37 -6.70
N TYR A 98 32.01 0.86 -7.65
CA TYR A 98 30.56 0.72 -7.62
C TYR A 98 30.09 -0.70 -7.93
N LEU A 99 28.90 -1.06 -7.43
CA LEU A 99 28.23 -2.32 -7.77
C LEU A 99 27.69 -2.30 -9.19
N THR A 100 27.78 -3.43 -9.88
CA THR A 100 26.98 -3.67 -11.08
C THR A 100 25.53 -4.01 -10.70
N SER A 101 24.61 -3.93 -11.66
CA SER A 101 23.21 -4.31 -11.44
C SER A 101 23.07 -5.78 -11.03
N GLU A 102 23.89 -6.67 -11.60
CA GLU A 102 23.89 -8.09 -11.29
C GLU A 102 24.34 -8.36 -9.86
N GLN A 103 25.39 -7.66 -9.39
CA GLN A 103 25.86 -7.76 -8.01
C GLN A 103 24.81 -7.24 -7.02
N PHE A 104 24.19 -6.10 -7.33
CA PHE A 104 23.09 -5.58 -6.53
C PHE A 104 21.93 -6.58 -6.44
N LEU A 105 21.54 -7.17 -7.57
CA LEU A 105 20.48 -8.18 -7.61
C LEU A 105 20.85 -9.41 -6.79
N ALA A 106 22.08 -9.91 -6.91
CA ALA A 106 22.54 -11.10 -6.21
C ALA A 106 22.54 -10.92 -4.70
N ASP A 107 23.03 -9.78 -4.21
CA ASP A 107 23.39 -9.63 -2.79
C ASP A 107 22.42 -8.75 -1.99
N HIS A 108 21.70 -7.84 -2.65
CA HIS A 108 20.95 -6.77 -1.97
C HIS A 108 19.47 -6.69 -2.35
N ALA A 109 19.08 -7.04 -3.58
CA ALA A 109 17.67 -7.13 -3.94
C ALA A 109 16.99 -8.33 -3.26
N PRO A 110 15.66 -8.30 -3.03
CA PRO A 110 14.89 -9.47 -2.60
C PRO A 110 15.19 -10.71 -3.46
N THR A 111 15.17 -11.89 -2.85
CA THR A 111 15.30 -13.14 -3.63
C THR A 111 14.07 -13.35 -4.50
N GLN A 112 14.21 -14.17 -5.55
CA GLN A 112 13.07 -14.51 -6.40
C GLN A 112 11.94 -15.15 -5.58
N ALA A 113 12.27 -16.07 -4.66
CA ALA A 113 11.29 -16.70 -3.79
C ALA A 113 10.53 -15.71 -2.90
N GLN A 114 11.18 -14.64 -2.42
CA GLN A 114 10.53 -13.58 -1.65
C GLN A 114 9.55 -12.79 -2.51
N VAL A 115 9.96 -12.43 -3.74
CA VAL A 115 9.07 -11.77 -4.72
C VAL A 115 7.87 -12.64 -5.04
N ASP A 116 8.09 -13.92 -5.33
CA ASP A 116 7.04 -14.88 -5.68
C ASP A 116 6.03 -15.06 -4.53
N ALA A 117 6.50 -15.01 -3.27
CA ALA A 117 5.62 -15.04 -2.11
C ALA A 117 4.68 -13.82 -2.07
N VAL A 118 5.19 -12.62 -2.38
CA VAL A 118 4.38 -11.39 -2.46
C VAL A 118 3.42 -11.45 -3.63
N VAL A 119 3.88 -11.86 -4.82
CA VAL A 119 3.02 -12.00 -6.01
C VAL A 119 1.88 -12.98 -5.76
N ARG A 120 2.18 -14.15 -5.18
CA ARG A 120 1.16 -15.14 -4.81
C ARG A 120 0.16 -14.57 -3.81
N TYR A 121 0.65 -13.85 -2.80
CA TYR A 121 -0.21 -13.20 -1.81
C TYR A 121 -1.16 -12.18 -2.46
N LEU A 122 -0.66 -11.33 -3.35
CA LEU A 122 -1.49 -10.36 -4.07
C LEU A 122 -2.55 -11.05 -4.93
N ARG A 123 -2.18 -12.09 -5.70
CA ARG A 123 -3.13 -12.88 -6.50
C ARG A 123 -4.22 -13.51 -5.64
N GLN A 124 -3.86 -14.11 -4.51
CA GLN A 124 -4.80 -14.75 -3.59
C GLN A 124 -5.82 -13.76 -2.99
N ASN A 125 -5.46 -12.48 -2.87
CA ASN A 125 -6.36 -11.44 -2.39
C ASN A 125 -7.19 -10.79 -3.52
N GLY A 126 -7.02 -11.22 -4.77
CA GLY A 126 -7.80 -10.73 -5.91
C GLY A 126 -7.18 -9.56 -6.66
N PHE A 127 -5.89 -9.27 -6.46
CA PHE A 127 -5.18 -8.32 -7.32
C PHE A 127 -4.87 -8.92 -8.69
N ILE A 128 -4.92 -8.07 -9.71
CA ILE A 128 -4.61 -8.36 -11.12
C ILE A 128 -3.52 -7.43 -11.65
N ASP A 129 -3.11 -7.60 -12.91
CA ASP A 129 -2.10 -6.77 -13.57
C ASP A 129 -0.82 -6.61 -12.73
N ILE A 130 -0.38 -7.72 -12.12
CA ILE A 130 0.76 -7.73 -11.21
C ILE A 130 2.04 -7.72 -12.02
N ASP A 131 2.83 -6.66 -11.86
CA ASP A 131 4.12 -6.47 -12.50
C ASP A 131 5.22 -6.32 -11.46
N VAL A 132 6.37 -6.92 -11.74
CA VAL A 132 7.55 -6.89 -10.86
C VAL A 132 8.62 -6.09 -11.56
N ALA A 133 9.08 -5.02 -10.92
CA ALA A 133 10.18 -4.22 -11.47
C ALA A 133 11.46 -5.07 -11.60
N PRO A 134 12.29 -4.88 -12.64
CA PRO A 134 13.49 -5.69 -12.87
C PRO A 134 14.49 -5.71 -11.69
N ASN A 135 14.51 -4.65 -10.87
CA ASN A 135 15.33 -4.56 -9.67
C ASN A 135 14.78 -5.34 -8.46
N ARG A 136 13.59 -5.96 -8.59
CA ARG A 136 12.84 -6.69 -7.57
C ARG A 136 12.50 -5.89 -6.32
N LEU A 137 12.56 -4.57 -6.37
CA LEU A 137 12.23 -3.71 -5.22
C LEU A 137 10.78 -3.24 -5.21
N LEU A 138 10.10 -3.37 -6.34
CA LEU A 138 8.74 -2.87 -6.51
C LEU A 138 7.88 -3.93 -7.17
N VAL A 139 6.67 -4.10 -6.64
CA VAL A 139 5.61 -4.91 -7.24
C VAL A 139 4.38 -4.01 -7.37
N SER A 140 3.95 -3.72 -8.60
CA SER A 140 2.70 -3.00 -8.86
C SER A 140 1.56 -3.98 -9.07
N ALA A 141 0.35 -3.60 -8.68
CA ALA A 141 -0.84 -4.39 -8.91
C ALA A 141 -2.10 -3.52 -8.94
N ARG A 142 -3.14 -3.99 -9.61
CA ARG A 142 -4.46 -3.37 -9.66
C ARG A 142 -5.47 -4.19 -8.87
N GLY A 143 -6.32 -3.53 -8.09
CA GLY A 143 -7.40 -4.16 -7.35
C GLY A 143 -8.55 -3.20 -7.11
N THR A 144 -9.31 -3.44 -6.05
CA THR A 144 -10.37 -2.54 -5.58
C THR A 144 -10.13 -2.11 -4.14
N ALA A 145 -10.91 -1.14 -3.65
CA ALA A 145 -10.88 -0.74 -2.24
C ALA A 145 -11.16 -1.92 -1.30
N GLY A 146 -12.03 -2.86 -1.70
CA GLY A 146 -12.26 -4.11 -0.98
C GLY A 146 -11.04 -5.03 -0.96
N THR A 147 -10.37 -5.21 -2.12
CA THR A 147 -9.09 -5.96 -2.23
C THR A 147 -8.02 -5.37 -1.32
N VAL A 148 -7.87 -4.04 -1.32
CA VAL A 148 -6.93 -3.30 -0.47
C VAL A 148 -7.23 -3.53 1.00
N LYS A 149 -8.50 -3.40 1.41
CA LYS A 149 -8.91 -3.61 2.80
C LYS A 149 -8.61 -5.03 3.28
N ALA A 150 -8.93 -6.04 2.46
CA ALA A 150 -8.70 -7.44 2.79
C ALA A 150 -7.19 -7.78 2.87
N ALA A 151 -6.39 -7.30 1.92
CA ALA A 151 -4.96 -7.63 1.85
C ALA A 151 -4.09 -6.79 2.79
N PHE A 152 -4.45 -5.55 3.06
CA PHE A 152 -3.58 -4.64 3.81
C PHE A 152 -4.13 -4.24 5.17
N ASN A 153 -5.23 -4.87 5.58
CA ASN A 153 -5.96 -4.63 6.83
C ASN A 153 -6.21 -3.14 7.09
N THR A 154 -6.52 -2.38 6.04
CA THR A 154 -6.73 -0.94 6.13
C THR A 154 -7.83 -0.48 5.17
N PRO A 155 -8.90 0.15 5.66
CA PRO A 155 -9.94 0.67 4.79
C PRO A 155 -9.50 2.00 4.16
N LEU A 156 -9.98 2.23 2.94
CA LEU A 156 -9.89 3.53 2.27
C LEU A 156 -11.16 4.32 2.59
N VAL A 157 -11.00 5.61 2.89
CA VAL A 157 -12.11 6.53 3.21
C VAL A 157 -12.06 7.73 2.29
N HIS A 158 -13.23 8.23 1.89
CA HIS A 158 -13.31 9.51 1.20
C HIS A 158 -13.03 10.64 2.16
N TYR A 159 -12.29 11.68 1.76
CA TYR A 159 -12.12 12.88 2.58
C TYR A 159 -11.67 14.09 1.76
N GLN A 160 -11.70 15.27 2.39
CA GLN A 160 -11.25 16.52 1.77
C GLN A 160 -10.00 17.08 2.43
N LEU A 161 -9.02 17.46 1.60
CA LEU A 161 -7.80 18.15 2.03
C LEU A 161 -7.59 19.41 1.20
N ALA A 162 -7.62 20.58 1.86
CA ALA A 162 -7.39 21.88 1.22
C ALA A 162 -8.26 22.11 -0.03
N GLY A 163 -9.56 21.81 0.06
CA GLY A 163 -10.53 21.99 -1.04
C GLY A 163 -10.50 20.90 -2.11
N ARG A 164 -9.73 19.82 -1.92
CA ARG A 164 -9.66 18.68 -2.86
C ARG A 164 -10.26 17.44 -2.22
N SER A 165 -11.16 16.78 -2.95
CA SER A 165 -11.70 15.48 -2.58
C SER A 165 -10.83 14.36 -3.13
N GLY A 166 -10.76 13.26 -2.41
CA GLY A 166 -10.17 12.00 -2.85
C GLY A 166 -10.31 10.94 -1.76
N PHE A 167 -9.42 9.96 -1.74
CA PHE A 167 -9.39 8.91 -0.72
C PHE A 167 -8.04 8.79 -0.02
N ALA A 168 -8.07 8.15 1.14
CA ALA A 168 -6.89 7.80 1.92
C ALA A 168 -7.14 6.59 2.82
N ASN A 169 -6.08 5.88 3.21
CA ASN A 169 -6.14 4.88 4.25
C ASN A 169 -6.32 5.48 5.64
N SER A 170 -7.24 4.92 6.42
CA SER A 170 -7.52 5.36 7.80
C SER A 170 -6.79 4.54 8.88
N GLY A 171 -6.14 3.44 8.49
CA GLY A 171 -5.28 2.62 9.34
C GLY A 171 -3.88 2.45 8.74
N LYS A 172 -2.92 1.99 9.55
CA LYS A 172 -1.62 1.53 9.03
C LYS A 172 -1.85 0.38 8.06
N ALA A 173 -1.04 0.29 7.01
CA ALA A 173 -1.08 -0.91 6.17
C ALA A 173 -0.31 -2.04 6.87
N GLN A 174 -0.90 -3.22 6.91
CA GLN A 174 -0.33 -4.41 7.53
C GLN A 174 -0.25 -5.54 6.51
N VAL A 175 0.59 -6.54 6.78
CA VAL A 175 0.65 -7.78 6.00
C VAL A 175 0.69 -8.98 6.94
N PRO A 176 0.41 -10.22 6.48
CA PRO A 176 0.63 -11.39 7.30
C PRO A 176 2.10 -11.48 7.76
N ARG A 177 2.35 -11.98 8.97
CA ARG A 177 3.70 -12.08 9.57
C ARG A 177 4.73 -12.73 8.64
N ALA A 178 4.32 -13.73 7.84
CA ALA A 178 5.18 -14.40 6.86
C ALA A 178 5.81 -13.44 5.82
N LEU A 179 5.17 -12.30 5.54
CA LEU A 179 5.65 -11.27 4.62
C LEU A 179 6.32 -10.09 5.34
N GLY A 180 6.30 -10.03 6.67
CA GLY A 180 6.82 -8.90 7.46
C GLY A 180 8.31 -8.62 7.25
N GLY A 181 9.11 -9.65 6.96
CA GLY A 181 10.52 -9.53 6.62
C GLY A 181 10.79 -9.12 5.16
N ILE A 182 9.76 -9.11 4.31
CA ILE A 182 9.87 -8.93 2.86
C ILE A 182 9.26 -7.60 2.42
N VAL A 183 8.06 -7.27 2.91
CA VAL A 183 7.34 -6.06 2.54
C VAL A 183 7.82 -4.87 3.38
N GLY A 184 8.20 -3.79 2.69
CA GLY A 184 8.58 -2.51 3.29
C GLY A 184 7.37 -1.60 3.47
N SER A 185 6.79 -1.12 2.36
CA SER A 185 5.67 -0.17 2.33
C SER A 185 4.64 -0.57 1.27
N VAL A 186 3.40 -0.13 1.47
CA VAL A 186 2.33 -0.16 0.47
C VAL A 186 1.98 1.27 0.08
N LEU A 187 2.18 1.61 -1.18
CA LEU A 187 1.85 2.91 -1.76
C LEU A 187 0.57 2.82 -2.61
N GLY A 188 0.04 3.97 -3.01
CA GLY A 188 -1.24 4.05 -3.73
C GLY A 188 -2.48 4.06 -2.84
N LEU A 189 -2.29 4.06 -1.52
CA LEU A 189 -3.40 4.08 -0.55
C LEU A 189 -4.01 5.48 -0.32
N GLN A 190 -3.65 6.46 -1.17
CA GLN A 190 -4.18 7.83 -1.17
C GLN A 190 -3.93 8.51 -2.53
N ASP A 191 -4.80 9.43 -2.96
CA ASP A 191 -4.68 10.16 -4.25
C ASP A 191 -4.79 11.70 -4.15
N VAL A 192 -5.16 12.16 -2.97
CA VAL A 192 -5.32 13.54 -2.47
C VAL A 192 -4.03 14.34 -2.30
N ALA A 193 -2.98 13.75 -1.73
CA ALA A 193 -1.72 14.43 -1.47
C ALA A 193 -0.84 14.29 -2.71
N ARG A 194 -0.61 15.42 -3.37
CA ARG A 194 0.32 15.52 -4.49
C ARG A 194 1.59 16.24 -4.05
N ALA A 195 2.73 15.75 -4.54
CA ALA A 195 3.99 16.47 -4.41
C ALA A 195 3.83 17.87 -5.01
N ARG A 196 4.04 18.90 -4.20
CA ARG A 196 4.12 20.28 -4.67
C ARG A 196 5.59 20.58 -4.91
N ILE A 197 5.96 20.91 -6.14
CA ILE A 197 7.27 21.48 -6.43
C ILE A 197 7.18 22.98 -6.11
N PRO A 198 7.84 23.49 -5.05
CA PRO A 198 7.88 24.93 -4.81
C PRO A 198 8.64 25.59 -5.96
N GLY A 199 8.03 26.60 -6.61
CA GLY A 199 8.74 27.43 -7.59
C GLY A 199 8.84 26.88 -9.02
N ALA A 200 7.95 25.98 -9.47
CA ALA A 200 7.83 25.71 -10.90
C ALA A 200 7.43 27.01 -11.63
N VAL A 201 8.43 27.73 -12.15
CA VAL A 201 8.26 28.95 -12.94
C VAL A 201 7.40 28.60 -14.14
N ARG A 202 6.15 29.08 -14.15
CA ARG A 202 5.37 29.15 -15.38
C ARG A 202 6.17 29.99 -16.35
N ARG A 203 6.83 29.35 -17.32
CA ARG A 203 7.24 30.05 -18.54
C ARG A 203 5.95 30.41 -19.27
N ASP A 204 5.43 31.60 -19.01
CA ASP A 204 4.43 32.20 -19.88
C ASP A 204 5.07 32.28 -21.27
N ARG A 205 4.64 31.41 -22.18
CA ARG A 205 4.81 31.63 -23.61
C ARG A 205 3.96 32.85 -23.96
N ARG A 206 4.51 34.05 -23.77
CA ARG A 206 3.99 35.23 -24.47
C ARG A 206 4.22 34.99 -25.95
N ALA A 207 3.10 34.88 -26.67
CA ALA A 207 3.05 34.98 -28.11
C ALA A 207 3.69 36.30 -28.53
N ASP A 208 4.79 36.20 -29.27
CA ASP A 208 5.39 37.32 -29.99
C ASP A 208 4.49 37.65 -31.18
N GLY A 209 3.48 38.47 -30.91
CA GLY A 209 2.63 39.08 -31.93
C GLY A 209 3.36 40.27 -32.53
N GLY A 210 4.14 40.02 -33.58
CA GLY A 210 4.83 41.04 -34.36
C GLY A 210 3.85 42.11 -34.88
N ARG A 211 4.00 43.34 -34.38
CA ARG A 211 3.39 44.53 -34.99
C ARG A 211 4.38 45.13 -35.98
N HIS A 212 4.11 44.90 -37.26
CA HIS A 212 4.68 45.69 -38.35
C HIS A 212 4.24 47.15 -38.25
N HIS A 213 5.16 48.03 -37.86
CA HIS A 213 5.00 49.47 -38.04
C HIS A 213 5.42 49.87 -39.46
N ARG A 214 4.46 50.38 -40.23
CA ARG A 214 4.69 51.16 -41.45
C ARG A 214 5.30 52.52 -41.10
N GLY A 215 6.39 52.90 -41.77
CA GLY A 215 6.93 54.26 -41.86
C GLY A 215 7.80 54.40 -43.12
N ARG A 216 7.20 54.82 -44.24
CA ARG A 216 7.41 56.12 -44.93
C ARG A 216 8.87 56.52 -45.23
N HIS A 217 9.19 56.41 -46.53
CA HIS A 217 9.90 57.38 -47.39
C HIS A 217 10.71 58.51 -46.74
N HIS A 218 12.03 58.51 -46.98
CA HIS A 218 12.79 59.47 -47.82
C HIS A 218 14.28 59.06 -47.78
N ASP A 219 14.85 58.65 -48.91
CA ASP A 219 15.71 59.48 -49.78
C ASP A 219 17.12 59.70 -49.20
N ARG A 220 18.11 59.08 -49.88
CA ARG A 220 19.39 59.65 -50.33
C ARG A 220 20.61 58.74 -50.14
N ARG A 221 21.15 58.35 -51.31
CA ARG A 221 22.57 58.38 -51.72
C ARG A 221 23.57 57.53 -50.92
N CYS A 222 24.15 56.51 -51.58
CA CYS A 222 25.49 56.59 -52.20
C CYS A 222 25.91 55.17 -52.69
N ILE A 223 26.02 54.93 -54.00
CA ILE A 223 27.29 54.69 -54.77
C ILE A 223 28.38 53.98 -53.94
N ALA A 224 28.63 52.69 -54.20
CA ALA A 224 29.56 52.14 -55.19
C ALA A 224 31.03 52.15 -54.73
N ASN A 225 31.62 50.95 -54.55
CA ASN A 225 32.65 50.37 -55.43
C ASN A 225 33.73 49.56 -54.68
N ALA A 226 34.09 48.45 -55.32
CA ALA A 226 35.30 47.64 -55.30
C ALA A 226 36.45 47.94 -54.31
N ALA A 227 36.91 46.90 -53.62
CA ALA A 227 38.11 46.13 -53.99
C ALA A 227 38.12 44.80 -53.23
#